data_AF-A0A962TMV4-F1
#
_entry.id   AF-A0A962TMV4-F1
#
_cell.length_a   1.000
_cell.length_b   1.000
_cell.length_c   1.000
_cell.angle_alpha   90.00
_cell.angle_beta   90.00
_cell.angle_gamma   90.00
#
_symmetry.space_group_name_H-M   'P 1'
#
loop_
_entity.id
_entity.type
_entity.pdbx_description
1 polymer ?
#
loop_
_entity_poly.entity_id
_entity_poly.type
_entity_poly.pdbx_seq_one_letter_code
_entity_poly.pdbx_strand_id
1 'polypeptide(L)'
;MNRWYARSLFLLTTALVLILLIFQFPQGIAMNDDISSQVNTAFAAARKGDYEPVSQLGEQGAKIIPYLQPYLRDEDEMVRLQAVALLTASDDPAAIPLLALALSDPLQDIRARAALALYERHDPLQLAERPELGEALRASLDQGNDAAAAILLLSYYPGESTSAALQALDERAGDAQTELAAWTPVVPVTLVTAISRSRIGDQAARRMLLQTSADGSLAEREFLLSVLREIDSPEVLHALASALDDTQEIGGGVPSGIQPQRRLCDLAATSLIKRLNLKVNFSFSGQHRFTPAEIDTVRQAMVAGLPR
;
A
#
# COMPACT_ATOMS: atom_id res chain seq x y z
N MET A 1 68.55 35.31 -4.62
CA MET A 1 68.28 34.52 -3.40
C MET A 1 66.83 34.08 -3.37
N ASN A 2 66.47 33.26 -4.35
CA ASN A 2 65.17 32.66 -4.58
C ASN A 2 65.29 31.15 -4.32
N ARG A 3 64.14 30.50 -4.09
CA ARG A 3 63.86 29.05 -4.21
C ARG A 3 63.77 28.19 -2.94
N TRP A 4 64.23 28.65 -1.77
CA TRP A 4 64.15 27.83 -0.55
C TRP A 4 62.88 28.04 0.29
N TYR A 5 62.34 29.26 0.39
CA TYR A 5 61.12 29.53 1.19
C TYR A 5 59.80 29.12 0.50
N ALA A 6 59.77 29.03 -0.83
CA ALA A 6 58.55 28.66 -1.56
C ALA A 6 58.27 27.14 -1.55
N ARG A 7 59.29 26.30 -1.31
CA ARG A 7 59.13 24.83 -1.28
C ARG A 7 58.63 24.32 0.06
N SER A 8 59.01 24.97 1.17
CA SER A 8 58.57 24.60 2.52
C SER A 8 57.10 24.97 2.78
N LEU A 9 56.62 26.10 2.25
CA LEU A 9 55.21 26.50 2.40
C LEU A 9 54.25 25.64 1.55
N PHE A 10 54.70 25.14 0.39
CA PHE A 10 53.90 24.26 -0.48
C PHE A 10 53.77 22.84 0.07
N LEU A 11 54.81 22.32 0.73
CA LEU A 11 54.78 20.99 1.37
C LEU A 11 53.88 20.97 2.63
N LEU A 12 53.85 22.07 3.39
CA LEU A 12 53.00 22.21 4.58
C LEU A 12 51.51 22.34 4.22
N THR A 13 51.15 23.03 3.13
CA THR A 13 49.75 23.11 2.69
C THR A 13 49.26 21.81 2.04
N THR A 14 50.10 21.09 1.28
CA THR A 14 49.71 19.78 0.73
C THR A 14 49.56 18.70 1.80
N ALA A 15 50.38 18.74 2.85
CA ALA A 15 50.26 17.81 3.98
C ALA A 15 48.99 18.08 4.80
N LEU A 16 48.61 19.35 4.99
CA LEU A 16 47.38 19.71 5.72
C LEU A 16 46.11 19.33 4.93
N VAL A 17 46.14 19.46 3.59
CA VAL A 17 45.02 19.05 2.71
C VAL A 17 44.89 17.52 2.64
N LEU A 18 46.00 16.76 2.66
CA LEU A 18 45.94 15.29 2.72
C LEU A 18 45.42 14.78 4.07
N ILE A 19 45.78 15.43 5.19
CA ILE A 19 45.30 15.05 6.53
C ILE A 19 43.81 15.41 6.70
N LEU A 20 43.33 16.50 6.10
CA LEU A 20 41.90 16.85 6.08
C LEU A 20 41.06 15.94 5.18
N LEU A 21 41.63 15.35 4.12
CA LEU A 21 40.95 14.35 3.27
C LEU A 21 40.86 12.97 3.93
N ILE A 22 41.80 12.60 4.80
CA ILE A 22 41.77 11.30 5.52
C ILE A 22 40.76 11.33 6.68
N PHE A 23 40.46 12.50 7.25
CA PHE A 23 39.52 12.63 8.38
C PHE A 23 38.04 12.79 8.00
N GLN A 24 37.69 12.90 6.71
CA GLN A 24 36.28 13.01 6.29
C GLN A 24 35.59 11.68 5.96
N PHE A 25 36.27 10.52 5.97
CA PHE A 25 35.63 9.24 5.64
C PHE A 25 36.13 8.01 6.45
N PRO A 26 35.76 7.87 7.74
CA PRO A 26 35.68 6.53 8.33
C PRO A 26 34.32 6.19 8.99
N GLN A 27 33.53 7.18 9.38
CA GLN A 27 32.28 6.94 10.15
C GLN A 27 31.21 6.23 9.31
N GLY A 28 31.10 6.56 8.02
CA GLY A 28 30.08 5.99 7.13
C GLY A 28 30.32 4.53 6.75
N ILE A 29 31.58 4.08 6.65
CA ILE A 29 31.90 2.68 6.29
C ILE A 29 31.73 1.78 7.51
N ALA A 30 32.25 2.19 8.68
CA ALA A 30 32.14 1.41 9.91
C ALA A 30 30.69 1.20 10.39
N MET A 31 29.83 2.21 10.24
CA MET A 31 28.41 2.08 10.61
C MET A 31 27.62 1.18 9.64
N ASN A 32 28.04 1.10 8.37
CA ASN A 32 27.42 0.24 7.36
C ASN A 32 27.72 -1.25 7.61
N ASP A 33 28.99 -1.55 7.94
CA ASP A 33 29.44 -2.90 8.29
C ASP A 33 28.75 -3.41 9.56
N ASP A 34 28.49 -2.53 10.52
CA ASP A 34 27.77 -2.85 11.76
C ASP A 34 26.30 -3.23 11.49
N ILE A 35 25.56 -2.44 10.71
CA ILE A 35 24.16 -2.73 10.38
C ILE A 35 24.05 -4.02 9.56
N SER A 36 24.91 -4.24 8.57
CA SER A 36 24.91 -5.49 7.80
C SER A 36 25.12 -6.71 8.71
N SER A 37 26.06 -6.62 9.66
CA SER A 37 26.35 -7.68 10.62
C SER A 37 25.16 -7.97 11.54
N GLN A 38 24.48 -6.92 12.02
CA GLN A 38 23.27 -7.03 12.84
C GLN A 38 22.13 -7.70 12.08
N VAL A 39 21.88 -7.27 10.83
CA VAL A 39 20.88 -7.89 9.96
C VAL A 39 21.19 -9.38 9.75
N ASN A 40 22.43 -9.71 9.43
CA ASN A 40 22.84 -11.10 9.23
C ASN A 40 22.68 -11.97 10.47
N THR A 41 23.04 -11.44 11.64
CA THR A 41 22.89 -12.13 12.92
C THR A 41 21.42 -12.37 13.25
N ALA A 42 20.57 -11.36 13.05
CA ALA A 42 19.15 -11.46 13.34
C ALA A 42 18.46 -12.52 12.46
N PHE A 43 18.73 -12.52 11.15
CA PHE A 43 18.14 -13.54 10.29
C PHE A 43 18.76 -14.94 10.46
N ALA A 44 20.01 -15.04 10.94
CA ALA A 44 20.55 -16.34 11.37
C ALA A 44 19.84 -16.87 12.62
N ALA A 45 19.37 -16.00 13.52
CA ALA A 45 18.52 -16.38 14.66
C ALA A 45 17.10 -16.75 14.20
N ALA A 46 16.52 -16.02 13.24
CA ALA A 46 15.20 -16.31 12.69
C ALA A 46 15.12 -17.71 12.07
N ARG A 47 16.15 -18.15 11.34
CA ARG A 47 16.24 -19.53 10.82
C ARG A 47 16.25 -20.61 11.91
N LYS A 48 16.50 -20.23 13.17
CA LYS A 48 16.43 -21.11 14.35
C LYS A 48 15.14 -20.93 15.15
N GLY A 49 14.19 -20.15 14.63
CA GLY A 49 12.90 -19.84 15.26
C GLY A 49 12.93 -18.67 16.24
N ASP A 50 14.05 -17.95 16.37
CA ASP A 50 14.14 -16.77 17.22
C ASP A 50 13.99 -15.48 16.38
N TYR A 51 12.78 -14.93 16.40
CA TYR A 51 12.41 -13.74 15.63
C TYR A 51 12.54 -12.43 16.42
N GLU A 52 12.96 -12.50 17.69
CA GLU A 52 13.11 -11.31 18.53
C GLU A 52 14.16 -10.34 17.97
N PRO A 53 15.35 -10.81 17.54
CA PRO A 53 16.35 -9.92 16.93
C PRO A 53 15.85 -9.26 15.65
N VAL A 54 15.06 -9.98 14.84
CA VAL A 54 14.48 -9.43 13.61
C VAL A 54 13.43 -8.37 13.93
N SER A 55 12.64 -8.56 14.97
CA SER A 55 11.66 -7.58 15.43
C SER A 55 12.34 -6.27 15.87
N GLN A 56 13.48 -6.36 16.55
CA GLN A 56 14.27 -5.19 16.96
C GLN A 56 14.86 -4.42 15.77
N LEU A 57 15.17 -5.08 14.66
CA LEU A 57 15.65 -4.38 13.45
C LEU A 57 14.64 -3.37 12.90
N GLY A 58 13.34 -3.54 13.19
CA GLY A 58 12.29 -2.60 12.79
C GLY A 58 12.56 -1.17 13.27
N GLU A 59 13.22 -1.00 14.42
CA GLU A 59 13.59 0.31 14.97
C GLU A 59 14.63 1.05 14.11
N GLN A 60 15.36 0.33 13.25
CA GLN A 60 16.36 0.92 12.37
C GLN A 60 15.77 1.53 11.08
N GLY A 61 14.49 1.24 10.78
CA GLY A 61 13.75 1.81 9.67
C GLY A 61 14.44 1.60 8.31
N ALA A 62 14.56 2.66 7.51
CA ALA A 62 15.09 2.59 6.15
C ALA A 62 16.56 2.10 6.06
N LYS A 63 17.34 2.18 7.14
CA LYS A 63 18.78 1.86 7.13
C LYS A 63 19.08 0.39 6.84
N ILE A 64 18.15 -0.52 7.16
CA ILE A 64 18.33 -1.95 6.94
C ILE A 64 17.97 -2.39 5.51
N ILE A 65 17.20 -1.59 4.76
CA ILE A 65 16.67 -1.94 3.43
C ILE A 65 17.76 -2.48 2.48
N PRO A 66 18.95 -1.86 2.35
CA PRO A 66 20.00 -2.35 1.45
C PRO A 66 20.46 -3.79 1.74
N TYR A 67 20.19 -4.32 2.93
CA TYR A 67 20.62 -5.63 3.40
C TYR A 67 19.54 -6.70 3.38
N LEU A 68 18.30 -6.36 3.03
CA LEU A 68 17.17 -7.30 3.11
C LEU A 68 17.02 -8.22 1.89
N GLN A 69 17.61 -7.87 0.75
CA GLN A 69 17.44 -8.62 -0.50
C GLN A 69 17.77 -10.14 -0.40
N PRO A 70 18.85 -10.58 0.28
CA PRO A 70 19.16 -12.01 0.39
C PRO A 70 18.06 -12.82 1.10
N TYR A 71 17.34 -12.20 2.04
CA TYR A 71 16.33 -12.85 2.86
C TYR A 71 14.98 -13.01 2.17
N LEU A 72 14.75 -12.28 1.07
CA LEU A 72 13.57 -12.46 0.22
C LEU A 72 13.63 -13.74 -0.64
N ARG A 73 14.77 -14.44 -0.64
CA ARG A 73 14.95 -15.70 -1.37
C ARG A 73 15.42 -16.82 -0.46
N ASP A 74 15.22 -16.65 0.84
CA ASP A 74 15.57 -17.66 1.82
C ASP A 74 14.75 -18.94 1.61
N GLU A 75 15.34 -20.08 1.93
CA GLU A 75 14.63 -21.36 1.85
C GLU A 75 13.47 -21.42 2.85
N ASP A 76 13.62 -20.77 4.01
CA ASP A 76 12.60 -20.69 5.04
C ASP A 76 11.57 -19.60 4.70
N GLU A 77 10.31 -20.02 4.52
CA GLU A 77 9.18 -19.12 4.26
C GLU A 77 8.98 -18.08 5.35
N MET A 78 9.29 -18.42 6.60
CA MET A 78 9.14 -17.47 7.70
C MET A 78 10.19 -16.37 7.64
N VAL A 79 11.41 -16.70 7.22
CA VAL A 79 12.46 -15.70 6.97
C VAL A 79 12.05 -14.74 5.86
N ARG A 80 11.52 -15.27 4.75
CA ARG A 80 11.02 -14.44 3.65
C ARG A 80 9.87 -13.53 4.10
N LEU A 81 8.93 -14.04 4.88
CA LEU A 81 7.84 -13.26 5.49
C LEU A 81 8.37 -12.13 6.38
N GLN A 82 9.36 -12.40 7.23
CA GLN A 82 9.95 -11.37 8.09
C GLN A 82 10.67 -10.28 7.29
N ALA A 83 11.35 -10.64 6.19
CA ALA A 83 11.97 -9.66 5.32
C ALA A 83 10.92 -8.72 4.69
N VAL A 84 9.79 -9.25 4.21
CA VAL A 84 8.67 -8.43 3.70
C VAL A 84 8.04 -7.59 4.82
N ALA A 85 7.92 -8.11 6.03
CA ALA A 85 7.40 -7.36 7.18
C ALA A 85 8.30 -6.16 7.53
N LEU A 86 9.63 -6.34 7.53
CA LEU A 86 10.58 -5.25 7.76
C LEU A 86 10.54 -4.19 6.65
N LEU A 87 10.43 -4.60 5.38
CA LEU A 87 10.25 -3.67 4.27
C LEU A 87 8.97 -2.85 4.43
N THR A 88 7.87 -3.51 4.82
CA THR A 88 6.58 -2.86 5.06
C THR A 88 6.65 -1.85 6.22
N ALA A 89 7.35 -2.20 7.30
CA ALA A 89 7.49 -1.36 8.48
C ALA A 89 8.39 -0.13 8.24
N SER A 90 9.27 -0.19 7.23
CA SER A 90 10.18 0.92 6.92
C SER A 90 9.48 2.17 6.37
N ASP A 91 8.32 1.99 5.72
CA ASP A 91 7.54 3.05 5.04
C ASP A 91 8.38 3.92 4.07
N ASP A 92 9.50 3.38 3.58
CA ASP A 92 10.45 4.11 2.74
C ASP A 92 10.33 3.68 1.27
N PRO A 93 10.27 4.62 0.30
CA PRO A 93 10.23 4.29 -1.13
C PRO A 93 11.38 3.41 -1.62
N ALA A 94 12.52 3.36 -0.91
CA ALA A 94 13.62 2.45 -1.19
C ALA A 94 13.23 0.97 -1.02
N ALA A 95 12.15 0.67 -0.30
CA ALA A 95 11.61 -0.69 -0.16
C ALA A 95 10.87 -1.17 -1.43
N ILE A 96 10.39 -0.26 -2.28
CA ILE A 96 9.55 -0.59 -3.45
C ILE A 96 10.18 -1.65 -4.36
N PRO A 97 11.47 -1.54 -4.78
CA PRO A 97 12.09 -2.56 -5.64
C PRO A 97 12.17 -3.95 -4.98
N LEU A 98 12.32 -4.00 -3.66
CA LEU A 98 12.39 -5.25 -2.90
C LEU A 98 11.00 -5.86 -2.68
N LEU A 99 9.99 -5.03 -2.43
CA LEU A 99 8.59 -5.47 -2.41
C LEU A 99 8.13 -5.98 -3.79
N ALA A 100 8.57 -5.33 -4.88
CA ALA A 100 8.32 -5.80 -6.25
C ALA A 100 8.94 -7.19 -6.52
N LEU A 101 10.12 -7.48 -5.95
CA LEU A 101 10.71 -8.81 -6.03
C LEU A 101 9.87 -9.87 -5.30
N ALA A 102 9.31 -9.52 -4.13
CA ALA A 102 8.46 -10.41 -3.34
C ALA A 102 7.11 -10.76 -4.01
N LEU A 103 6.68 -9.99 -5.02
CA LEU A 103 5.52 -10.35 -5.86
C LEU A 103 5.74 -11.60 -6.70
N SER A 104 6.98 -12.09 -6.80
CA SER A 104 7.31 -13.35 -7.49
C SER A 104 7.60 -14.50 -6.52
N ASP A 105 7.25 -14.37 -5.24
CA ASP A 105 7.46 -15.44 -4.26
C ASP A 105 6.64 -16.69 -4.61
N PRO A 106 7.17 -17.91 -4.42
CA PRO A 106 6.41 -19.15 -4.62
C PRO A 106 5.11 -19.21 -3.80
N LEU A 107 5.11 -18.64 -2.59
CA LEU A 107 3.95 -18.64 -1.70
C LEU A 107 3.02 -17.47 -1.99
N GLN A 108 1.75 -17.78 -2.21
CA GLN A 108 0.71 -16.78 -2.44
C GLN A 108 0.59 -15.78 -1.29
N ASP A 109 0.74 -16.22 -0.04
CA ASP A 109 0.65 -15.33 1.14
C ASP A 109 1.72 -14.22 1.11
N ILE A 110 2.96 -14.56 0.72
CA ILE A 110 4.05 -13.57 0.58
C ILE A 110 3.75 -12.59 -0.56
N ARG A 111 3.27 -13.09 -1.71
CA ARG A 111 2.86 -12.21 -2.82
C ARG A 111 1.73 -11.26 -2.43
N ALA A 112 0.74 -11.76 -1.70
CA ALA A 112 -0.40 -10.98 -1.21
C ALA A 112 0.07 -9.89 -0.22
N ARG A 113 0.95 -10.23 0.72
CA ARG A 113 1.53 -9.27 1.68
C ARG A 113 2.40 -8.22 1.01
N ALA A 114 3.19 -8.59 0.00
CA ALA A 114 3.98 -7.64 -0.77
C ALA A 114 3.08 -6.65 -1.51
N ALA A 115 2.01 -7.14 -2.16
CA ALA A 115 1.03 -6.28 -2.82
C ALA A 115 0.29 -5.36 -1.83
N LEU A 116 -0.08 -5.88 -0.66
CA LEU A 116 -0.71 -5.10 0.39
C LEU A 116 0.21 -4.00 0.92
N ALA A 117 1.47 -4.32 1.18
CA ALA A 117 2.48 -3.37 1.60
C ALA A 117 2.64 -2.23 0.58
N LEU A 118 2.72 -2.58 -0.71
CA LEU A 118 2.76 -1.59 -1.80
C LEU A 118 1.51 -0.69 -1.80
N TYR A 119 0.32 -1.26 -1.61
CA TYR A 119 -0.94 -0.53 -1.66
C TYR A 119 -1.15 0.43 -0.48
N GLU A 120 -0.75 0.01 0.74
CA GLU A 120 -0.97 0.76 1.98
C GLU A 120 0.13 1.79 2.28
N ARG A 121 1.38 1.49 1.93
CA ARG A 121 2.56 2.27 2.34
C ARG A 121 3.04 3.26 1.30
N HIS A 122 2.60 3.12 0.06
CA HIS A 122 3.12 3.93 -1.04
C HIS A 122 2.00 4.59 -1.85
N ASP A 123 2.27 5.81 -2.31
CA ASP A 123 1.37 6.52 -3.20
C ASP A 123 1.30 5.76 -4.54
N PRO A 124 0.12 5.30 -4.99
CA PRO A 124 0.01 4.55 -6.23
C PRO A 124 0.41 5.36 -7.46
N LEU A 125 0.37 6.69 -7.42
CA LEU A 125 0.89 7.53 -8.51
C LEU A 125 2.42 7.47 -8.59
N GLN A 126 3.11 7.40 -7.45
CA GLN A 126 4.56 7.20 -7.40
C GLN A 126 4.93 5.77 -7.86
N LEU A 127 4.12 4.78 -7.48
CA LEU A 127 4.32 3.41 -7.95
C LEU A 127 4.23 3.34 -9.49
N ALA A 128 3.24 4.02 -10.08
CA ALA A 128 3.00 4.02 -11.53
C ALA A 128 4.18 4.57 -12.37
N GLU A 129 5.10 5.33 -11.77
CA GLU A 129 6.34 5.78 -12.42
C GLU A 129 7.32 4.62 -12.72
N ARG A 130 7.07 3.42 -12.16
CA ARG A 130 7.88 2.21 -12.30
C ARG A 130 7.15 1.16 -13.15
N PRO A 131 7.25 1.20 -14.48
CA PRO A 131 6.50 0.30 -15.36
C PRO A 131 6.78 -1.19 -15.08
N GLU A 132 7.99 -1.52 -14.60
CA GLU A 132 8.37 -2.86 -14.19
C GLU A 132 7.50 -3.43 -13.04
N LEU A 133 6.93 -2.57 -12.19
CA LEU A 133 6.02 -3.00 -11.14
C LEU A 133 4.67 -3.45 -11.71
N GLY A 134 4.21 -2.83 -12.80
CA GLY A 134 3.04 -3.30 -13.54
C GLY A 134 3.24 -4.72 -14.09
N GLU A 135 4.43 -5.02 -14.62
CA GLU A 135 4.77 -6.39 -15.07
C GLU A 135 4.82 -7.38 -13.91
N ALA A 136 5.43 -6.99 -12.78
CA ALA A 136 5.50 -7.84 -11.59
C ALA A 136 4.11 -8.14 -11.01
N LEU A 137 3.20 -7.16 -10.98
CA LEU A 137 1.82 -7.35 -10.55
C LEU A 137 1.06 -8.31 -11.48
N ARG A 138 1.18 -8.15 -12.81
CA ARG A 138 0.58 -9.09 -13.77
C ARG A 138 1.10 -10.51 -13.59
N ALA A 139 2.41 -10.68 -13.53
CA ALA A 139 3.03 -11.99 -13.32
C ALA A 139 2.62 -12.59 -11.96
N SER A 140 2.41 -11.76 -10.93
CA SER A 140 1.90 -12.20 -9.64
C SER A 140 0.46 -12.72 -9.73
N LEU A 141 -0.42 -12.05 -10.49
CA LEU A 141 -1.80 -12.49 -10.75
C LEU A 141 -1.81 -13.80 -11.54
N ASP A 142 -0.96 -13.95 -12.55
CA ASP A 142 -0.84 -15.18 -13.35
C ASP A 142 -0.42 -16.39 -12.49
N GLN A 143 0.34 -16.15 -11.42
CA GLN A 143 0.74 -17.15 -10.44
C GLN A 143 -0.32 -17.41 -9.35
N GLY A 144 -1.50 -16.79 -9.45
CA GLY A 144 -2.62 -16.99 -8.52
C GLY A 144 -2.66 -16.02 -7.33
N ASN A 145 -2.06 -14.83 -7.43
CA ASN A 145 -2.27 -13.78 -6.43
C ASN A 145 -3.59 -13.04 -6.68
N ASP A 146 -4.63 -13.46 -5.97
CA ASP A 146 -5.99 -12.90 -6.09
C ASP A 146 -6.27 -11.83 -5.03
N ALA A 147 -5.23 -11.33 -4.35
CA ALA A 147 -5.37 -10.31 -3.31
C ALA A 147 -5.87 -9.00 -3.90
N ALA A 148 -6.85 -8.37 -3.24
CA ALA A 148 -7.47 -7.14 -3.74
C ALA A 148 -6.44 -6.01 -3.94
N ALA A 149 -5.43 -5.92 -3.07
CA ALA A 149 -4.34 -4.96 -3.22
C ALA A 149 -3.60 -5.08 -4.56
N ALA A 150 -3.30 -6.30 -5.01
CA ALA A 150 -2.61 -6.53 -6.28
C ALA A 150 -3.48 -6.12 -7.47
N ILE A 151 -4.77 -6.50 -7.43
CA ILE A 151 -5.76 -6.21 -8.47
C ILE A 151 -5.96 -4.69 -8.60
N LEU A 152 -6.18 -4.00 -7.48
CA LEU A 152 -6.39 -2.54 -7.44
C LEU A 152 -5.15 -1.76 -7.91
N LEU A 153 -3.95 -2.15 -7.47
CA LEU A 153 -2.70 -1.52 -7.93
C LEU A 153 -2.51 -1.65 -9.45
N LEU A 154 -2.92 -2.77 -10.03
CA LEU A 154 -2.74 -3.02 -11.46
C LEU A 154 -3.49 -1.98 -12.32
N SER A 155 -4.60 -1.41 -11.82
CA SER A 155 -5.36 -0.36 -12.50
C SER A 155 -4.59 0.95 -12.74
N TYR A 156 -3.45 1.16 -12.06
CA TYR A 156 -2.55 2.29 -12.30
C TYR A 156 -1.58 2.07 -13.47
N TYR A 157 -1.61 0.88 -14.09
CA TYR A 157 -0.81 0.52 -15.26
C TYR A 157 -1.75 0.19 -16.44
N PRO A 158 -2.50 1.16 -16.98
CA PRO A 158 -3.48 0.90 -18.03
C PRO A 158 -2.80 0.42 -19.32
N GLY A 159 -3.48 -0.48 -20.05
CA GLY A 159 -2.99 -1.04 -21.31
C GLY A 159 -3.60 -2.41 -21.59
N GLU A 160 -3.43 -2.90 -22.81
CA GLU A 160 -4.02 -4.18 -23.25
C GLU A 160 -3.60 -5.35 -22.35
N SER A 161 -2.33 -5.40 -21.93
CA SER A 161 -1.83 -6.45 -21.02
C SER A 161 -2.55 -6.46 -19.66
N THR A 162 -2.88 -5.28 -19.13
CA THR A 162 -3.63 -5.15 -17.88
C THR A 162 -5.08 -5.56 -18.06
N SER A 163 -5.72 -5.11 -19.15
CA SER A 163 -7.08 -5.54 -19.48
C SER A 163 -7.18 -7.06 -19.65
N ALA A 164 -6.21 -7.67 -20.34
CA ALA A 164 -6.13 -9.11 -20.54
C ALA A 164 -5.92 -9.86 -19.21
N ALA A 165 -5.02 -9.38 -18.34
CA ALA A 165 -4.79 -9.99 -17.02
C ALA A 165 -6.04 -9.95 -16.13
N LEU A 166 -6.75 -8.80 -16.10
CA LEU A 166 -8.01 -8.66 -15.34
C LEU A 166 -9.12 -9.55 -15.90
N GLN A 167 -9.22 -9.66 -17.23
CA GLN A 167 -10.19 -10.56 -17.87
C GLN A 167 -9.88 -12.03 -17.58
N ALA A 168 -8.63 -12.45 -17.71
CA ALA A 168 -8.21 -13.82 -17.39
C ALA A 168 -8.47 -14.17 -15.92
N LEU A 169 -8.28 -13.20 -15.01
CA LEU A 169 -8.66 -13.34 -13.61
C LEU A 169 -10.16 -13.54 -13.44
N ASP A 170 -11.00 -12.73 -14.09
CA ASP A 170 -12.47 -12.90 -14.04
C ASP A 170 -12.91 -14.29 -14.53
N GLU A 171 -12.31 -14.79 -15.62
CA GLU A 171 -12.63 -16.09 -16.20
C GLU A 171 -12.29 -17.26 -15.27
N ARG A 172 -11.23 -17.14 -14.46
CA ARG A 172 -10.81 -18.18 -13.52
C ARG A 172 -11.33 -18.01 -12.08
N ALA A 173 -11.76 -16.80 -11.70
CA ALA A 173 -12.11 -16.48 -10.32
C ALA A 173 -13.33 -17.30 -9.83
N GLY A 174 -14.36 -17.50 -10.66
CA GLY A 174 -15.59 -18.15 -10.22
C GLY A 174 -16.16 -17.46 -8.96
N ASP A 175 -16.38 -18.23 -7.89
CA ASP A 175 -16.88 -17.73 -6.60
C ASP A 175 -15.75 -17.30 -5.64
N ALA A 176 -14.51 -17.13 -6.13
CA ALA A 176 -13.37 -16.75 -5.31
C ALA A 176 -13.62 -15.43 -4.56
N GLN A 177 -13.17 -15.41 -3.32
CA GLN A 177 -13.33 -14.28 -2.41
C GLN A 177 -11.96 -13.67 -2.11
N THR A 178 -11.94 -12.38 -1.82
CA THR A 178 -10.74 -11.62 -1.49
C THR A 178 -11.09 -10.49 -0.52
N GLU A 179 -10.08 -10.01 0.18
CA GLU A 179 -10.17 -8.83 1.04
C GLU A 179 -8.98 -7.92 0.76
N LEU A 180 -9.11 -6.65 1.10
CA LEU A 180 -8.00 -5.71 0.96
C LEU A 180 -7.02 -5.87 2.13
N ALA A 181 -7.53 -5.91 3.35
CA ALA A 181 -6.77 -6.07 4.58
C ALA A 181 -7.65 -6.78 5.62
N ALA A 182 -7.04 -7.30 6.70
CA ALA A 182 -7.69 -8.14 7.72
C ALA A 182 -8.96 -7.57 8.40
N TRP A 183 -9.24 -6.27 8.25
CA TRP A 183 -10.42 -5.59 8.81
C TRP A 183 -11.34 -5.02 7.73
N THR A 184 -11.17 -5.46 6.49
CA THR A 184 -12.01 -5.11 5.34
C THR A 184 -13.00 -6.25 5.09
N PRO A 185 -14.24 -5.98 4.66
CA PRO A 185 -15.13 -7.04 4.24
C PRO A 185 -14.51 -7.92 3.15
N VAL A 186 -14.73 -9.23 3.28
CA VAL A 186 -14.45 -10.22 2.24
C VAL A 186 -15.51 -10.07 1.14
N VAL A 187 -15.06 -9.92 -0.10
CA VAL A 187 -15.91 -9.71 -1.28
C VAL A 187 -15.47 -10.59 -2.46
N PRO A 188 -16.33 -10.79 -3.46
CA PRO A 188 -15.94 -11.50 -4.67
C PRO A 188 -14.75 -10.84 -5.38
N VAL A 189 -13.81 -11.65 -5.89
CA VAL A 189 -12.69 -11.17 -6.73
C VAL A 189 -13.21 -10.35 -7.92
N THR A 190 -14.34 -10.77 -8.49
CA THR A 190 -15.01 -10.11 -9.62
C THR A 190 -15.47 -8.68 -9.33
N LEU A 191 -15.76 -8.35 -8.06
CA LEU A 191 -16.04 -6.96 -7.68
C LEU A 191 -14.77 -6.10 -7.75
N VAL A 192 -13.64 -6.64 -7.29
CA VAL A 192 -12.35 -5.92 -7.25
C VAL A 192 -11.77 -5.74 -8.65
N THR A 193 -11.91 -6.74 -9.52
CA THR A 193 -11.56 -6.60 -10.94
C THR A 193 -12.49 -5.59 -11.61
N ALA A 194 -13.80 -5.57 -11.31
CA ALA A 194 -14.72 -4.57 -11.85
C ALA A 194 -14.33 -3.14 -11.44
N ILE A 195 -13.88 -2.91 -10.21
CA ILE A 195 -13.31 -1.63 -9.77
C ILE A 195 -12.13 -1.23 -10.67
N SER A 196 -11.19 -2.14 -10.83
CA SER A 196 -9.95 -1.91 -11.59
C SER A 196 -10.22 -1.69 -13.08
N ARG A 197 -11.14 -2.46 -13.65
CA ARG A 197 -11.59 -2.36 -15.05
C ARG A 197 -12.36 -1.05 -15.30
N SER A 198 -13.25 -0.64 -14.40
CA SER A 198 -13.94 0.66 -14.51
C SER A 198 -12.94 1.81 -14.58
N ARG A 199 -11.91 1.78 -13.71
CA ARG A 199 -10.87 2.81 -13.65
C ARG A 199 -10.08 2.95 -14.95
N ILE A 200 -9.85 1.85 -15.65
CA ILE A 200 -9.16 1.85 -16.96
C ILE A 200 -10.13 2.01 -18.15
N GLY A 201 -11.40 2.35 -17.90
CA GLY A 201 -12.36 2.78 -18.92
C GLY A 201 -13.43 1.75 -19.34
N ASP A 202 -13.50 0.58 -18.69
CA ASP A 202 -14.47 -0.46 -19.02
C ASP A 202 -15.90 -0.08 -18.59
N GLN A 203 -16.77 0.13 -19.58
CA GLN A 203 -18.17 0.53 -19.37
C GLN A 203 -19.07 -0.59 -18.85
N ALA A 204 -18.73 -1.86 -19.10
CA ALA A 204 -19.48 -2.99 -18.53
C ALA A 204 -19.18 -3.11 -17.04
N ALA A 205 -17.91 -3.00 -16.67
CA ALA A 205 -17.48 -2.99 -15.28
C ALA A 205 -18.10 -1.80 -14.52
N ARG A 206 -18.10 -0.59 -15.10
CA ARG A 206 -18.74 0.59 -14.50
C ARG A 206 -20.24 0.39 -14.24
N ARG A 207 -20.97 -0.23 -15.18
CA ARG A 207 -22.39 -0.56 -14.99
C ARG A 207 -22.61 -1.56 -13.85
N MET A 208 -21.73 -2.55 -13.72
CA MET A 208 -21.75 -3.47 -12.58
C MET A 208 -21.57 -2.71 -11.27
N LEU A 209 -20.59 -1.80 -11.18
CA LEU A 209 -20.38 -1.01 -9.96
C LEU A 209 -21.58 -0.12 -9.61
N LEU A 210 -22.26 0.47 -10.60
CA LEU A 210 -23.50 1.23 -10.38
C LEU A 210 -24.60 0.34 -9.79
N GLN A 211 -24.77 -0.87 -10.31
CA GLN A 211 -25.73 -1.83 -9.78
C GLN A 211 -25.37 -2.28 -8.36
N THR A 212 -24.11 -2.64 -8.10
CA THR A 212 -23.64 -3.02 -6.77
C THR A 212 -23.76 -1.87 -5.75
N SER A 213 -23.57 -0.62 -6.20
CA SER A 213 -23.75 0.55 -5.33
C SER A 213 -25.21 0.74 -4.88
N ALA A 214 -26.17 0.37 -5.73
CA ALA A 214 -27.59 0.47 -5.43
C ALA A 214 -28.12 -0.74 -4.64
N ASP A 215 -27.83 -1.94 -5.14
CA ASP A 215 -28.51 -3.19 -4.71
C ASP A 215 -27.53 -4.26 -4.20
N GLY A 216 -26.24 -3.93 -4.07
CA GLY A 216 -25.22 -4.85 -3.55
C GLY A 216 -25.40 -5.18 -2.07
N SER A 217 -24.80 -6.28 -1.65
CA SER A 217 -24.77 -6.68 -0.24
C SER A 217 -24.11 -5.61 0.64
N LEU A 218 -24.34 -5.70 1.95
CA LEU A 218 -23.72 -4.77 2.91
C LEU A 218 -22.19 -4.80 2.81
N ALA A 219 -21.60 -6.00 2.67
CA ALA A 219 -20.15 -6.19 2.54
C ALA A 219 -19.59 -5.56 1.26
N GLU A 220 -20.28 -5.68 0.12
CA GLU A 220 -19.84 -5.09 -1.14
C GLU A 220 -19.92 -3.56 -1.12
N ARG A 221 -21.01 -2.99 -0.58
CA ARG A 221 -21.16 -1.53 -0.44
C ARG A 221 -20.14 -0.97 0.57
N GLU A 222 -19.90 -1.67 1.67
CA GLU A 222 -18.83 -1.35 2.62
C GLU A 222 -17.45 -1.38 1.96
N PHE A 223 -17.16 -2.42 1.16
CA PHE A 223 -15.91 -2.54 0.43
C PHE A 223 -15.70 -1.37 -0.53
N LEU A 224 -16.70 -1.05 -1.36
CA LEU A 224 -16.64 0.08 -2.31
C LEU A 224 -16.34 1.41 -1.60
N LEU A 225 -16.96 1.64 -0.42
CA LEU A 225 -16.70 2.82 0.40
C LEU A 225 -15.30 2.83 1.05
N SER A 226 -14.67 1.66 1.25
CA SER A 226 -13.31 1.55 1.77
C SER A 226 -12.24 1.82 0.70
N VAL A 227 -12.58 1.63 -0.58
CA VAL A 227 -11.68 1.82 -1.73
C VAL A 227 -12.07 3.00 -2.63
N LEU A 228 -12.74 4.03 -2.10
CA LEU A 228 -13.15 5.21 -2.89
C LEU A 228 -12.00 5.90 -3.65
N ARG A 229 -10.74 5.73 -3.21
CA ARG A 229 -9.54 6.18 -3.95
C ARG A 229 -9.48 5.59 -5.35
N GLU A 230 -9.93 4.35 -5.50
CA GLU A 230 -9.86 3.57 -6.73
C GLU A 230 -11.05 3.83 -7.67
N ILE A 231 -12.16 4.34 -7.14
CA ILE A 231 -13.35 4.72 -7.90
C ILE A 231 -13.11 6.06 -8.63
N ASP A 232 -13.10 6.01 -9.97
CA ASP A 232 -12.88 7.13 -10.88
C ASP A 232 -14.18 7.81 -11.33
N SER A 233 -15.27 7.04 -11.46
CA SER A 233 -16.55 7.48 -12.03
C SER A 233 -17.35 8.34 -11.05
N PRO A 234 -17.67 9.61 -11.41
CA PRO A 234 -18.56 10.46 -10.62
C PRO A 234 -19.94 9.83 -10.41
N GLU A 235 -20.46 9.09 -11.39
CA GLU A 235 -21.75 8.42 -11.32
C GLU A 235 -21.77 7.33 -10.25
N VAL A 236 -20.71 6.52 -10.16
CA VAL A 236 -20.55 5.51 -9.10
C VAL A 236 -20.41 6.18 -7.74
N LEU A 237 -19.64 7.27 -7.63
CA LEU A 237 -19.52 8.05 -6.40
C LEU A 237 -20.88 8.62 -5.94
N HIS A 238 -21.70 9.09 -6.89
CA HIS A 238 -23.07 9.54 -6.60
C HIS A 238 -23.98 8.38 -6.17
N ALA A 239 -23.90 7.22 -6.82
CA ALA A 239 -24.69 6.05 -6.44
C ALA A 239 -24.38 5.56 -5.02
N LEU A 240 -23.10 5.59 -4.64
CA LEU A 240 -22.64 5.24 -3.28
C LEU A 240 -23.10 6.24 -2.21
N ALA A 241 -23.54 7.45 -2.58
CA ALA A 241 -24.12 8.40 -1.64
C ALA A 241 -25.43 7.89 -1.01
N SER A 242 -26.11 6.91 -1.63
CA SER A 242 -27.27 6.23 -1.04
C SER A 242 -26.93 5.54 0.29
N ALA A 243 -25.67 5.14 0.50
CA ALA A 243 -25.22 4.55 1.75
C ALA A 243 -25.30 5.51 2.95
N LEU A 244 -25.44 6.83 2.72
CA LEU A 244 -25.70 7.81 3.78
C LEU A 244 -27.04 7.57 4.48
N ASP A 245 -27.97 6.84 3.85
CA ASP A 245 -29.27 6.48 4.43
C ASP A 245 -29.26 5.11 5.14
N ASP A 246 -28.17 4.34 5.04
CA ASP A 246 -28.08 2.98 5.57
C ASP A 246 -27.51 2.97 6.99
N THR A 247 -28.37 2.66 7.96
CA THR A 247 -28.02 2.65 9.39
C THR A 247 -27.56 1.29 9.90
N GLN A 248 -27.45 0.28 9.04
CA GLN A 248 -26.97 -1.05 9.44
C GLN A 248 -25.54 -0.98 9.97
N GLU A 249 -25.27 -1.76 11.02
CA GLU A 249 -23.94 -1.88 11.62
C GLU A 249 -23.03 -2.74 10.75
N ILE A 250 -21.76 -2.34 10.64
CA ILE A 250 -20.73 -2.97 9.83
C ILE A 250 -19.55 -3.43 10.70
N GLY A 251 -18.85 -4.47 10.23
CA GLY A 251 -17.72 -5.05 10.95
C GLY A 251 -16.39 -4.31 10.74
N GLY A 252 -16.23 -3.59 9.62
CA GLY A 252 -14.96 -2.97 9.26
C GLY A 252 -14.63 -1.69 10.04
N GLY A 253 -13.34 -1.53 10.32
CA GLY A 253 -12.78 -0.32 10.94
C GLY A 253 -13.01 -0.16 12.45
N VAL A 254 -13.47 -1.20 13.15
CA VAL A 254 -13.60 -1.21 14.62
C VAL A 254 -13.06 -2.53 15.20
N PRO A 255 -12.18 -2.51 16.22
CA PRO A 255 -11.75 -3.72 16.91
C PRO A 255 -12.93 -4.51 17.52
N SER A 256 -12.82 -5.83 17.56
CA SER A 256 -13.84 -6.70 18.16
C SER A 256 -14.14 -6.29 19.61
N GLY A 257 -15.43 -6.21 19.95
CA GLY A 257 -15.90 -5.92 21.32
C GLY A 257 -16.19 -4.45 21.62
N ILE A 258 -15.93 -3.52 20.70
CA ILE A 258 -16.33 -2.12 20.84
C ILE A 258 -17.81 -1.95 20.46
N GLN A 259 -18.54 -1.21 21.30
CA GLN A 259 -19.96 -0.88 21.12
C GLN A 259 -20.18 0.63 21.33
N PRO A 260 -21.03 1.29 20.51
CA PRO A 260 -21.73 0.72 19.36
C PRO A 260 -20.78 0.45 18.18
N GLN A 261 -21.15 -0.50 17.31
CA GLN A 261 -20.44 -0.70 16.05
C GLN A 261 -20.66 0.49 15.10
N ARG A 262 -19.74 0.64 14.15
CA ARG A 262 -19.85 1.65 13.10
C ARG A 262 -21.02 1.32 12.19
N ARG A 263 -21.76 2.32 11.69
CA ARG A 263 -22.80 2.11 10.68
C ARG A 263 -22.28 2.37 9.28
N LEU A 264 -22.93 1.81 8.26
CA LEU A 264 -22.58 2.06 6.87
C LEU A 264 -22.63 3.56 6.53
N CYS A 265 -23.64 4.29 7.01
CA CYS A 265 -23.75 5.74 6.80
C CYS A 265 -22.59 6.54 7.42
N ASP A 266 -22.02 6.08 8.55
CA ASP A 266 -20.87 6.72 9.20
C ASP A 266 -19.58 6.49 8.40
N LEU A 267 -19.44 5.29 7.81
CA LEU A 267 -18.37 5.00 6.85
C LEU A 267 -18.53 5.86 5.59
N ALA A 268 -19.72 5.87 5.01
CA ALA A 268 -20.03 6.65 3.81
C ALA A 268 -19.70 8.13 4.01
N ALA A 269 -20.20 8.74 5.09
CA ALA A 269 -19.93 10.13 5.41
C ALA A 269 -18.42 10.42 5.53
N THR A 270 -17.71 9.61 6.32
CA THR A 270 -16.27 9.76 6.53
C THR A 270 -15.48 9.63 5.23
N SER A 271 -15.76 8.58 4.45
CA SER A 271 -15.04 8.28 3.22
C SER A 271 -15.31 9.32 2.15
N LEU A 272 -16.57 9.77 1.99
CA LEU A 272 -16.96 10.77 1.00
C LEU A 272 -16.42 12.17 1.35
N ILE A 273 -16.48 12.59 2.62
CA ILE A 273 -15.87 13.85 3.07
C ILE A 273 -14.37 13.86 2.71
N LYS A 274 -13.64 12.79 3.04
CA LYS A 274 -12.21 12.68 2.77
C LYS A 274 -11.91 12.63 1.27
N ARG A 275 -12.60 11.76 0.53
CA ARG A 275 -12.35 11.53 -0.90
C ARG A 275 -12.57 12.77 -1.75
N LEU A 276 -13.62 13.52 -1.44
CA LEU A 276 -14.07 14.68 -2.21
C LEU A 276 -13.63 16.01 -1.59
N ASN A 277 -12.89 15.97 -0.47
CA ASN A 277 -12.48 17.14 0.29
C ASN A 277 -13.66 18.08 0.61
N LEU A 278 -14.78 17.50 1.08
CA LEU A 278 -16.02 18.24 1.33
C LEU A 278 -15.84 19.18 2.53
N LYS A 279 -16.33 20.42 2.38
CA LYS A 279 -16.35 21.39 3.48
C LYS A 279 -17.57 21.13 4.36
N VAL A 280 -17.32 20.70 5.60
CA VAL A 280 -18.33 20.50 6.65
C VAL A 280 -18.09 21.45 7.82
N ASN A 281 -19.15 21.77 8.57
CA ASN A 281 -19.13 22.73 9.67
C ASN A 281 -19.00 22.08 11.07
N PHE A 282 -18.55 20.83 11.12
CA PHE A 282 -18.36 20.06 12.34
C PHE A 282 -17.03 19.28 12.28
N SER A 283 -16.55 18.87 13.45
CA SER A 283 -15.36 18.02 13.58
C SER A 283 -15.78 16.55 13.70
N PHE A 284 -15.02 15.65 13.09
CA PHE A 284 -15.26 14.21 13.18
C PHE A 284 -13.93 13.44 13.28
N SER A 285 -13.98 12.27 13.90
CA SER A 285 -12.88 11.29 13.94
C SER A 285 -13.28 10.01 13.21
N GLY A 286 -12.39 9.01 13.13
CA GLY A 286 -12.66 7.76 12.41
C GLY A 286 -13.86 6.95 12.95
N GLN A 287 -14.22 7.12 14.23
CA GLN A 287 -15.34 6.44 14.87
C GLN A 287 -16.54 7.38 15.13
N HIS A 288 -16.57 8.55 14.48
CA HIS A 288 -17.67 9.49 14.64
C HIS A 288 -18.99 8.86 14.18
N ARG A 289 -20.00 8.91 15.05
CA ARG A 289 -21.35 8.42 14.77
C ARG A 289 -22.21 9.63 14.40
N PHE A 290 -22.43 9.83 13.11
CA PHE A 290 -23.05 11.03 12.55
C PHE A 290 -24.54 11.11 12.90
N THR A 291 -24.97 12.29 13.32
CA THR A 291 -26.38 12.63 13.49
C THR A 291 -27.06 12.81 12.14
N PRO A 292 -28.41 12.70 12.05
CA PRO A 292 -29.13 12.97 10.81
C PRO A 292 -28.82 14.36 10.20
N ALA A 293 -28.67 15.39 11.02
CA ALA A 293 -28.33 16.74 10.56
C ALA A 293 -26.91 16.83 9.97
N GLU A 294 -25.94 16.10 10.52
CA GLU A 294 -24.60 16.03 9.96
C GLU A 294 -24.60 15.24 8.64
N ILE A 295 -25.34 14.13 8.55
CA ILE A 295 -25.53 13.38 7.30
C ILE A 295 -26.14 14.27 6.20
N ASP A 296 -27.16 15.06 6.51
CA ASP A 296 -27.77 16.00 5.56
C ASP A 296 -26.76 17.07 5.10
N THR A 297 -25.89 17.53 6.00
CA THR A 297 -24.82 18.47 5.67
C THR A 297 -23.83 17.85 4.69
N VAL A 298 -23.44 16.59 4.90
CA VAL A 298 -22.56 15.85 3.96
C VAL A 298 -23.22 15.71 2.60
N ARG A 299 -24.51 15.34 2.56
CA ARG A 299 -25.27 15.20 1.32
C ARG A 299 -25.33 16.50 0.52
N GLN A 300 -25.60 17.62 1.19
CA GLN A 300 -25.62 18.94 0.55
C GLN A 300 -24.24 19.32 0.00
N ALA A 301 -23.18 19.05 0.75
CA ALA A 301 -21.82 19.32 0.30
C ALA A 301 -21.43 18.49 -0.93
N MET A 302 -21.87 17.22 -1.01
CA MET A 302 -21.64 16.37 -2.19
C MET A 302 -22.32 16.91 -3.45
N VAL A 303 -23.59 17.28 -3.36
CA VAL A 303 -24.35 17.81 -4.50
C VAL A 303 -23.73 19.10 -5.04
N ALA A 304 -23.10 19.89 -4.18
CA ALA A 304 -22.38 21.10 -4.57
C ALA A 304 -20.98 20.85 -5.15
N GLY A 305 -20.34 19.72 -4.78
CA GLY A 305 -18.92 19.46 -5.06
C GLY A 305 -18.63 18.55 -6.26
N LEU A 306 -19.61 17.78 -6.74
CA LEU A 306 -19.45 16.85 -7.87
C LEU A 306 -20.13 17.38 -9.14
N PRO A 307 -19.48 17.30 -10.32
CA PRO A 307 -20.14 17.47 -11.60
C PRO A 307 -21.24 16.41 -11.77
N ARG A 308 -22.39 16.84 -12.30
CA ARG A 308 -23.52 15.94 -12.61
C ARG A 308 -23.26 15.09 -13.84
#